data_AF-A0A814W2L3-F1
#
_entry.id   AF-A0A814W2L3-F1
#
_cell.length_a   1.000
_cell.length_b   1.000
_cell.length_c   1.000
_cell.angle_alpha   90.00
_cell.angle_beta   90.00
_cell.angle_gamma   90.00
#
_symmetry.space_group_name_H-M   'P 1'
#
loop_
_entity.id
_entity.type
_entity.pdbx_description
1 polymer ?
#
loop_
_entity_poly.entity_id
_entity_poly.type
_entity_poly.pdbx_seq_one_letter_code
_entity_poly.pdbx_strand_id
1 'polypeptide(L)'
;MDAFLPNDRITFERYQQVQFGWTRDQLTKYVGTPGKVMPLSIDNQNIIQVQYQGLSPSIIAIAGFGFLNGKLFTKTQFNFDFTVNYKITKEQCDRIQIGWTYQQVRAAVGNQKGNVVSESGTNGNTGMVVQYTCIKDQQQKVDGTVTLAFVNDKVVSKLQP
;
A
#
# COMPACT_ATOMS: atom_id res chain seq x y z
N MET A 1 -20.84 10.61 -8.68
CA MET A 1 -19.66 9.77 -8.35
C MET A 1 -19.87 8.49 -9.13
N ASP A 2 -19.17 8.29 -10.25
CA ASP A 2 -19.45 7.14 -11.13
C ASP A 2 -19.14 5.84 -10.39
N ALA A 3 -20.10 4.92 -10.37
CA ALA A 3 -19.97 3.64 -9.68
C ALA A 3 -18.92 2.76 -10.36
N PHE A 4 -18.24 1.91 -9.59
CA PHE A 4 -17.42 0.83 -10.16
C PHE A 4 -18.32 -0.08 -11.01
N LEU A 5 -17.81 -0.57 -12.15
CA LEU A 5 -18.54 -1.62 -12.85
C LEU A 5 -18.57 -2.88 -11.95
N PRO A 6 -19.64 -3.69 -11.99
CA PRO A 6 -19.81 -4.84 -11.09
C PRO A 6 -18.61 -5.80 -11.08
N ASN A 7 -17.86 -5.84 -12.20
CA ASN A 7 -16.76 -6.74 -12.45
C ASN A 7 -15.37 -6.13 -12.18
N ASP A 8 -15.26 -4.85 -11.83
CA ASP A 8 -13.97 -4.18 -11.56
C ASP A 8 -13.41 -4.58 -10.20
N ARG A 9 -13.15 -5.88 -10.03
CA ARG A 9 -12.72 -6.46 -8.76
C ARG A 9 -11.38 -7.16 -8.87
N ILE A 10 -10.63 -7.13 -7.78
CA ILE A 10 -9.34 -7.81 -7.67
C ILE A 10 -9.22 -8.46 -6.28
N THR A 11 -8.44 -9.54 -6.17
CA THR A 11 -8.07 -10.15 -4.87
C THR A 11 -6.82 -9.49 -4.32
N PHE A 12 -6.57 -9.62 -3.01
CA PHE A 12 -5.32 -9.15 -2.42
C PHE A 12 -4.09 -9.87 -2.99
N GLU A 13 -4.20 -11.19 -3.18
CA GLU A 13 -3.15 -11.99 -3.80
C GLU A 13 -2.78 -11.48 -5.20
N ARG A 14 -3.80 -11.21 -6.05
CA ARG A 14 -3.57 -10.63 -7.38
C ARG A 14 -2.96 -9.25 -7.30
N TYR A 15 -3.43 -8.39 -6.39
CA TYR A 15 -2.82 -7.08 -6.15
C TYR A 15 -1.32 -7.17 -5.83
N GLN A 16 -0.93 -8.13 -4.98
CA GLN A 16 0.47 -8.33 -4.60
C GLN A 16 1.34 -8.77 -5.79
N GLN A 17 0.81 -9.59 -6.69
CA GLN A 17 1.53 -10.11 -7.85
C GLN A 17 1.71 -9.11 -9.00
N VAL A 18 0.97 -7.98 -9.00
CA VAL A 18 1.18 -6.91 -9.99
C VAL A 18 2.56 -6.29 -9.81
N GLN A 19 3.31 -6.19 -10.91
CA GLN A 19 4.69 -5.70 -10.93
C GLN A 19 4.81 -4.30 -11.55
N PHE A 20 5.77 -3.53 -11.05
CA PHE A 20 6.15 -2.25 -11.65
C PHE A 20 6.64 -2.44 -13.10
N GLY A 21 6.43 -1.41 -13.94
CA GLY A 21 6.76 -1.46 -15.36
C GLY A 21 5.74 -2.18 -16.25
N TRP A 22 4.69 -2.78 -15.67
CA TRP A 22 3.56 -3.30 -16.45
C TRP A 22 2.82 -2.17 -17.18
N THR A 23 2.31 -2.46 -18.37
CA THR A 23 1.36 -1.57 -19.07
C THR A 23 -0.06 -1.79 -18.55
N ARG A 24 -0.98 -0.88 -18.90
CA ARG A 24 -2.40 -1.04 -18.62
C ARG A 24 -2.99 -2.29 -19.26
N ASP A 25 -2.53 -2.67 -20.45
CA ASP A 25 -3.00 -3.87 -21.13
C ASP A 25 -2.54 -5.14 -20.41
N GLN A 26 -1.31 -5.16 -19.90
CA GLN A 26 -0.80 -6.26 -19.08
C GLN A 26 -1.62 -6.39 -17.78
N LEU A 27 -1.89 -5.27 -17.11
CA LEU A 27 -2.74 -5.25 -15.91
C LEU A 27 -4.16 -5.74 -16.23
N THR A 28 -4.77 -5.23 -17.30
CA THR A 28 -6.12 -5.61 -17.74
C THR A 28 -6.21 -7.10 -18.05
N LYS A 29 -5.23 -7.64 -18.78
CA LYS A 29 -5.15 -9.06 -19.11
C LYS A 29 -4.98 -9.94 -17.86
N TYR A 30 -4.20 -9.46 -16.89
CA TYR A 30 -3.94 -10.20 -15.65
C TYR A 30 -5.15 -10.19 -14.70
N VAL A 31 -5.79 -9.04 -14.51
CA VAL A 31 -6.95 -8.92 -13.63
C VAL A 31 -8.22 -9.47 -14.29
N GLY A 32 -8.35 -9.30 -15.61
CA GLY A 32 -9.51 -9.69 -16.42
C GLY A 32 -10.48 -8.55 -16.74
N THR A 33 -10.21 -7.34 -16.24
CA THR A 33 -11.04 -6.15 -16.44
C THR A 33 -10.15 -4.88 -16.46
N PRO A 34 -10.52 -3.85 -17.26
CA PRO A 34 -9.73 -2.62 -17.35
C PRO A 34 -9.71 -1.81 -16.04
N GLY A 35 -10.64 -2.06 -15.12
CA GLY A 35 -10.79 -1.28 -13.89
C GLY A 35 -11.33 0.13 -14.18
N LYS A 36 -11.56 0.89 -13.10
CA LYS A 36 -12.01 2.26 -13.20
C LYS A 36 -10.83 3.19 -13.46
N VAL A 37 -10.81 3.82 -14.63
CA VAL A 37 -9.76 4.75 -15.05
C VAL A 37 -10.08 6.16 -14.56
N MET A 38 -9.09 6.81 -13.95
CA MET A 38 -9.16 8.19 -13.50
C MET A 38 -7.91 8.93 -13.94
N PRO A 39 -8.02 9.94 -14.82
CA PRO A 39 -6.88 10.78 -15.16
C PRO A 39 -6.54 11.69 -13.98
N LEU A 40 -5.25 11.83 -13.70
CA LEU A 40 -4.68 12.76 -12.73
C LEU A 40 -3.57 13.55 -13.41
N SER A 41 -3.58 14.87 -13.21
CA SER A 41 -2.46 15.73 -13.58
C SER A 41 -1.73 16.13 -12.32
N ILE A 42 -0.47 15.72 -12.19
CA ILE A 42 0.42 16.11 -11.08
C ILE A 42 1.67 16.68 -11.73
N ASP A 43 2.03 17.93 -11.40
CA ASP A 43 3.23 18.61 -11.89
C ASP A 43 3.43 18.52 -13.42
N ASN A 44 2.36 18.73 -14.19
CA ASN A 44 2.30 18.61 -15.66
C ASN A 44 2.62 17.22 -16.22
N GLN A 45 2.67 16.19 -15.37
CA GLN A 45 2.74 14.80 -15.80
C GLN A 45 1.34 14.21 -15.89
N ASN A 46 1.04 13.64 -17.06
CA ASN A 46 -0.20 12.89 -17.27
C ASN A 46 -0.07 11.53 -16.58
N ILE A 47 -0.69 11.41 -15.42
CA ILE A 47 -0.78 10.17 -14.67
C ILE A 47 -2.16 9.56 -14.90
N ILE A 48 -2.19 8.26 -15.15
CA ILE A 48 -3.45 7.51 -15.19
C ILE A 48 -3.51 6.66 -13.94
N GLN A 49 -4.55 6.83 -13.13
CA GLN A 49 -4.85 5.91 -12.04
C GLN A 49 -5.92 4.93 -12.50
N VAL A 50 -5.70 3.65 -12.22
CA VAL A 50 -6.69 2.59 -12.39
C VAL A 50 -7.05 2.06 -11.02
N GLN A 51 -8.35 2.01 -10.71
CA GLN A 51 -8.85 1.48 -9.45
C GLN A 51 -9.69 0.21 -9.62
N TYR A 52 -9.60 -0.66 -8.63
CA TYR A 52 -10.40 -1.87 -8.50
C TYR A 52 -10.97 -1.97 -7.10
N GLN A 53 -12.15 -2.55 -6.97
CA GLN A 53 -12.77 -2.87 -5.69
C GLN A 53 -12.27 -4.24 -5.19
N GLY A 54 -12.21 -4.43 -3.88
CA GLY A 54 -12.04 -5.75 -3.28
C GLY A 54 -13.28 -6.62 -3.46
N LEU A 55 -13.11 -7.94 -3.28
CA LEU A 55 -14.22 -8.89 -3.41
C LEU A 55 -15.20 -8.87 -2.24
N SER A 56 -14.78 -8.38 -1.06
CA SER A 56 -15.59 -8.40 0.14
C SER A 56 -16.81 -7.49 0.01
N PRO A 57 -18.05 -8.00 0.21
CA PRO A 57 -19.24 -7.17 0.23
C PRO A 57 -19.41 -6.40 1.55
N SER A 58 -18.75 -6.83 2.64
CA SER A 58 -18.92 -6.25 3.97
C SER A 58 -17.90 -5.17 4.31
N ILE A 59 -16.82 -5.05 3.53
CA ILE A 59 -15.74 -4.08 3.76
C ILE A 59 -15.40 -3.41 2.44
N ILE A 60 -15.42 -2.08 2.43
CA ILE A 60 -14.91 -1.30 1.32
C ILE A 60 -13.39 -1.48 1.28
N ALA A 61 -12.92 -2.15 0.22
CA ALA A 61 -11.52 -2.30 -0.10
C ALA A 61 -11.24 -1.78 -1.51
N ILE A 62 -10.15 -1.04 -1.68
CA ILE A 62 -9.78 -0.38 -2.93
C ILE A 62 -8.30 -0.64 -3.24
N ALA A 63 -8.01 -1.06 -4.46
CA ALA A 63 -6.67 -1.16 -5.00
C ALA A 63 -6.51 -0.09 -6.08
N GLY A 64 -5.40 0.63 -6.05
CA GLY A 64 -5.06 1.68 -7.00
C GLY A 64 -3.72 1.39 -7.67
N PHE A 65 -3.65 1.69 -8.96
CA PHE A 65 -2.48 1.48 -9.81
C PHE A 65 -2.21 2.75 -10.60
N GLY A 66 -1.09 3.42 -10.34
CA GLY A 66 -0.69 4.62 -11.04
C GLY A 66 0.24 4.31 -12.21
N PHE A 67 -0.03 4.91 -13.35
CA PHE A 67 0.74 4.79 -14.58
C PHE A 67 1.32 6.13 -14.98
N LEU A 68 2.64 6.16 -15.17
CA LEU A 68 3.39 7.29 -15.69
C LEU A 68 4.06 6.84 -16.99
N ASN A 69 3.91 7.63 -18.06
CA ASN A 69 4.43 7.28 -19.39
C ASN A 69 4.01 5.87 -19.85
N GLY A 70 2.76 5.48 -19.52
CA GLY A 70 2.18 4.18 -19.89
C GLY A 70 2.67 2.98 -19.06
N LYS A 71 3.48 3.20 -18.03
CA LYS A 71 4.10 2.16 -17.20
C LYS A 71 3.69 2.30 -15.75
N LEU A 72 3.38 1.19 -15.10
CA LEU A 72 3.02 1.15 -13.69
C LEU A 72 4.21 1.62 -12.86
N PHE A 73 3.99 2.65 -12.05
CA PHE A 73 5.01 3.21 -11.15
C PHE A 73 4.53 3.32 -9.69
N THR A 74 3.22 3.22 -9.43
CA THR A 74 2.68 3.17 -8.06
C THR A 74 1.60 2.10 -7.89
N LYS A 75 1.55 1.55 -6.68
CA LYS A 75 0.50 0.67 -6.18
C LYS A 75 0.03 1.23 -4.85
N THR A 76 -1.28 1.28 -4.63
CA THR A 76 -1.87 1.70 -3.36
C THR A 76 -2.99 0.74 -2.99
N GLN A 77 -3.18 0.48 -1.71
CA GLN A 77 -4.30 -0.31 -1.24
C GLN A 77 -4.95 0.31 -0.01
N PHE A 78 -6.24 0.05 0.11
CA PHE A 78 -7.04 0.34 1.29
C PHE A 78 -7.86 -0.91 1.63
N ASN A 79 -7.75 -1.39 2.87
CA ASN A 79 -8.49 -2.52 3.44
C ASN A 79 -8.41 -3.85 2.67
N PHE A 80 -7.44 -4.07 1.80
CA PHE A 80 -7.28 -5.34 1.10
C PHE A 80 -6.75 -6.46 1.99
N ASP A 81 -6.01 -6.09 3.03
CA ASP A 81 -5.37 -6.99 3.99
C ASP A 81 -6.02 -6.94 5.38
N PHE A 82 -7.33 -6.63 5.43
CA PHE A 82 -8.11 -6.48 6.66
C PHE A 82 -8.10 -7.71 7.58
N THR A 83 -7.74 -8.88 7.07
CA THR A 83 -7.62 -10.13 7.84
C THR A 83 -6.24 -10.34 8.46
N VAL A 84 -5.23 -9.57 8.06
CA VAL A 84 -3.85 -9.70 8.52
C VAL A 84 -3.63 -8.83 9.76
N ASN A 85 -3.02 -9.40 10.78
CA ASN A 85 -2.74 -8.70 12.02
C ASN A 85 -1.34 -8.05 11.98
N TYR A 86 -1.29 -6.72 11.96
CA TYR A 86 -0.06 -5.91 12.00
C TYR A 86 0.12 -5.18 13.34
N LYS A 87 -0.37 -5.78 14.42
CA LYS A 87 -0.26 -5.21 15.77
C LYS A 87 1.13 -5.40 16.35
N ILE A 88 1.72 -4.31 16.81
CA ILE A 88 2.99 -4.26 17.53
C ILE A 88 2.79 -3.48 18.84
N THR A 89 3.63 -3.71 19.85
CA THR A 89 3.50 -2.98 21.11
C THR A 89 3.80 -1.50 20.95
N LYS A 90 3.26 -0.66 21.84
CA LYS A 90 3.60 0.77 21.90
C LYS A 90 5.12 0.97 21.98
N GLU A 91 5.79 0.20 22.82
CA GLU A 91 7.24 0.26 22.96
C GLU A 91 7.96 -0.06 21.64
N GLN A 92 7.48 -1.06 20.89
CA GLN A 92 8.00 -1.36 19.56
C GLN A 92 7.77 -0.21 18.57
N CYS A 93 6.61 0.45 18.60
CA CYS A 93 6.33 1.64 17.81
C CYS A 93 7.32 2.78 18.15
N ASP A 94 7.49 3.07 19.43
CA ASP A 94 8.29 4.18 19.92
C ASP A 94 9.78 3.99 19.59
N ARG A 95 10.27 2.75 19.58
CA ARG A 95 11.67 2.40 19.23
C ARG A 95 12.04 2.64 17.77
N ILE A 96 11.09 2.66 16.83
CA ILE A 96 11.38 2.85 15.40
C ILE A 96 11.89 4.27 15.14
N GLN A 97 13.00 4.41 14.41
CA GLN A 97 13.64 5.70 14.14
C GLN A 97 13.75 6.01 12.64
N ILE A 98 13.87 7.31 12.35
CA ILE A 98 14.26 7.80 11.02
C ILE A 98 15.65 7.24 10.65
N GLY A 99 15.84 6.94 9.38
CA GLY A 99 17.08 6.39 8.83
C GLY A 99 17.21 4.88 8.91
N TRP A 100 16.37 4.20 9.70
CA TRP A 100 16.36 2.74 9.75
C TRP A 100 15.92 2.12 8.43
N THR A 101 16.54 0.99 8.08
CA THR A 101 16.11 0.16 6.96
C THR A 101 14.84 -0.61 7.26
N TYR A 102 14.15 -1.10 6.23
CA TYR A 102 12.97 -1.94 6.44
C TYR A 102 13.31 -3.19 7.25
N GLN A 103 14.49 -3.78 7.02
CA GLN A 103 14.96 -4.93 7.79
C GLN A 103 15.19 -4.58 9.27
N GLN A 104 15.78 -3.41 9.57
CA GLN A 104 15.98 -2.96 10.95
C GLN A 104 14.64 -2.72 11.66
N VAL A 105 13.68 -2.08 10.98
CA VAL A 105 12.31 -1.91 11.51
C VAL A 105 11.70 -3.28 11.82
N ARG A 106 11.75 -4.22 10.87
CA ARG A 106 11.23 -5.58 11.08
C ARG A 106 11.88 -6.26 12.29
N ALA A 107 13.20 -6.20 12.42
CA ALA A 107 13.91 -6.80 13.54
C ALA A 107 13.45 -6.23 14.89
N ALA A 108 13.21 -4.92 14.96
CA ALA A 108 12.74 -4.26 16.18
C ALA A 108 11.31 -4.65 16.58
N VAL A 109 10.47 -5.06 15.62
CA VAL A 109 9.07 -5.44 15.85
C VAL A 109 8.85 -6.97 15.83
N GLY A 110 9.89 -7.76 16.08
CA GLY A 110 9.79 -9.23 16.13
C GLY A 110 9.68 -9.88 14.75
N ASN A 111 10.35 -9.32 13.75
CA ASN A 111 10.39 -9.75 12.35
C ASN A 111 9.04 -9.69 11.61
N GLN A 112 8.02 -9.05 12.19
CA GLN A 112 6.72 -8.88 11.56
C GLN A 112 6.78 -7.88 10.39
N LYS A 113 6.11 -8.20 9.29
CA LYS A 113 5.84 -7.23 8.22
C LYS A 113 4.76 -6.26 8.71
N GLY A 114 4.74 -5.04 8.19
CA GLY A 114 3.62 -4.11 8.37
C GLY A 114 2.71 -4.11 7.15
N ASN A 115 1.58 -3.43 7.28
CA ASN A 115 0.66 -3.21 6.17
C ASN A 115 1.32 -2.25 5.16
N VAL A 116 1.64 -2.73 3.96
CA VAL A 116 2.15 -1.88 2.89
C VAL A 116 0.96 -1.26 2.15
N VAL A 117 0.66 -0.01 2.47
CA VAL A 117 -0.52 0.72 1.95
C VAL A 117 -0.22 1.46 0.64
N SER A 118 1.06 1.74 0.38
CA SER A 118 1.51 2.39 -0.84
C SER A 118 2.93 1.95 -1.18
N GLU A 119 3.18 1.74 -2.46
CA GLU A 119 4.49 1.41 -3.02
C GLU A 119 4.68 2.21 -4.30
N SER A 120 5.88 2.71 -4.52
CA SER A 120 6.29 3.36 -5.76
C SER A 120 7.68 2.90 -6.19
N GLY A 121 7.91 2.85 -7.49
CA GLY A 121 9.20 2.44 -8.01
C GLY A 121 9.32 2.57 -9.51
N THR A 122 10.17 3.50 -9.95
CA THR A 122 10.74 3.55 -11.30
C THR A 122 12.16 4.15 -11.23
N ASN A 123 13.08 3.65 -12.07
CA ASN A 123 14.43 4.19 -12.24
C ASN A 123 15.28 4.28 -10.95
N GLY A 124 15.26 3.22 -10.13
CA GLY A 124 16.16 3.09 -8.97
C GLY A 124 15.73 3.85 -7.71
N ASN A 125 14.69 4.70 -7.79
CA ASN A 125 14.06 5.31 -6.62
C ASN A 125 12.84 4.46 -6.21
N THR A 126 12.87 3.93 -4.99
CA THR A 126 11.76 3.17 -4.42
C THR A 126 11.17 3.90 -3.22
N GLY A 127 9.85 3.98 -3.18
CA GLY A 127 9.09 4.50 -2.05
C GLY A 127 8.14 3.45 -1.52
N MET A 128 7.95 3.38 -0.21
CA MET A 128 6.84 2.62 0.35
C MET A 128 6.31 3.28 1.62
N VAL A 129 5.02 3.11 1.87
CA VAL A 129 4.37 3.53 3.10
C VAL A 129 3.87 2.28 3.81
N VAL A 130 4.32 2.10 5.05
CA VAL A 130 4.02 0.95 5.88
C VAL A 130 3.30 1.39 7.15
N GLN A 131 2.24 0.69 7.51
CA GLN A 131 1.47 0.95 8.73
C GLN A 131 1.53 -0.23 9.70
N TYR A 132 1.58 0.09 10.99
CA TYR A 132 1.38 -0.86 12.07
C TYR A 132 0.38 -0.30 13.07
N THR A 133 -0.43 -1.17 13.65
CA THR A 133 -1.31 -0.80 14.77
C THR A 133 -0.54 -0.94 16.07
N CYS A 134 -0.42 0.14 16.84
CA CYS A 134 0.23 0.12 18.15
C CYS A 134 -0.76 -0.32 19.23
N ILE A 135 -0.38 -1.24 20.10
CA ILE A 135 -1.19 -1.69 21.26
C ILE A 135 -0.54 -1.29 22.58
N LYS A 136 -1.35 -0.91 23.57
CA LYS A 136 -0.89 -0.47 24.90
C LYS A 136 -0.42 -1.62 25.79
N ASP A 137 -1.05 -2.78 25.67
CA ASP A 137 -0.97 -3.84 26.65
C ASP A 137 -1.20 -5.22 26.01
N GLN A 138 -1.04 -6.26 26.84
CA GLN A 138 -1.31 -7.65 26.45
C GLN A 138 -2.80 -7.90 26.12
N GLN A 139 -3.70 -7.01 26.56
CA GLN A 139 -5.12 -7.05 26.23
C GLN A 139 -5.39 -6.51 24.82
N GLN A 140 -4.34 -6.16 24.06
CA GLN A 140 -4.41 -5.74 22.66
C GLN A 140 -5.21 -4.44 22.47
N LYS A 141 -5.31 -3.61 23.52
CA LYS A 141 -5.99 -2.32 23.44
C LYS A 141 -5.23 -1.40 22.49
N VAL A 142 -5.90 -0.93 21.44
CA VAL A 142 -5.29 -0.06 20.42
C VAL A 142 -4.90 1.28 21.05
N ASP A 143 -3.64 1.66 20.87
CA ASP A 143 -3.07 2.97 21.23
C ASP A 143 -3.12 3.95 20.05
N GLY A 144 -2.96 3.44 18.83
CA GLY A 144 -2.91 4.25 17.62
C GLY A 144 -2.36 3.48 16.44
N THR A 145 -1.94 4.21 15.41
CA THR A 145 -1.27 3.65 14.22
C THR A 145 0.03 4.41 14.01
N VAL A 146 1.12 3.69 13.80
CA VAL A 146 2.36 4.29 13.29
C VAL A 146 2.40 4.10 11.78
N THR A 147 2.61 5.19 11.06
CA THR A 147 2.80 5.21 9.61
C THR A 147 4.23 5.61 9.30
N LEU A 148 4.92 4.78 8.52
CA LEU A 148 6.31 4.94 8.16
C LEU A 148 6.42 5.14 6.65
N ALA A 149 7.03 6.23 6.22
CA ALA A 149 7.42 6.39 4.83
C ALA A 149 8.88 6.00 4.66
N PHE A 150 9.15 5.12 3.71
CA PHE A 150 10.48 4.72 3.31
C PHE A 150 10.79 5.27 1.93
N VAL A 151 12.02 5.75 1.74
CA VAL A 151 12.59 6.07 0.43
C VAL A 151 13.96 5.40 0.36
N ASN A 152 14.22 4.67 -0.72
CA ASN A 152 15.47 3.95 -0.94
C ASN A 152 15.87 3.07 0.27
N ASP A 153 14.89 2.30 0.77
CA ASP A 153 14.99 1.43 1.94
C ASP A 153 15.40 2.15 3.24
N LYS A 154 15.05 3.42 3.43
CA LYS A 154 15.24 4.11 4.72
C LYS A 154 13.98 4.84 5.15
N VAL A 155 13.64 4.75 6.43
CA VAL A 155 12.57 5.56 7.02
C VAL A 155 12.95 7.03 6.87
N VAL A 156 12.16 7.78 6.11
CA VAL A 156 12.31 9.24 5.95
C VAL A 156 11.26 10.02 6.71
N SER A 157 10.15 9.37 7.07
CA SER A 157 9.10 9.96 7.90
C SER A 157 8.46 8.91 8.79
N LYS A 158 8.12 9.33 10.01
CA LYS A 158 7.36 8.57 10.99
C LYS A 158 6.24 9.46 11.49
N LEU A 159 5.00 9.02 11.30
CA LEU A 159 3.81 9.66 11.83
C LEU A 159 3.18 8.72 12.85
N GLN A 160 3.00 9.22 14.07
CA GLN A 160 2.36 8.50 15.17
C GLN A 160 1.52 9.52 15.95
N PRO A 161 0.18 9.38 15.99
CA PRO A 161 -0.69 10.22 16.79
C PRO A 161 -0.44 10.08 18.29
#